data_AF-A0A151UGJ9-F1
#
_entry.id   AF-A0A151UGJ9-F1
#
_cell.length_a   1.000
_cell.length_b   1.000
_cell.length_c   1.000
_cell.angle_alpha   90.00
_cell.angle_beta   90.00
_cell.angle_gamma   90.00
#
_symmetry.space_group_name_H-M   'P 1'
#
loop_
_entity.id
_entity.type
_entity.pdbx_description
1 polymer ?
#
loop_
_entity_poly.entity_id
_entity_poly.type
_entity_poly.pdbx_seq_one_letter_code
_entity_poly.pdbx_strand_id
1 'polypeptide(L)'
;DVTAPGVNIIAAYSEAVSLTELDSDKRRTPFFTLSGTSMSCPHVAGLAGLLKALHPDWSPAAIKSAIITSATTLDNSRKPILDESLNKATPFDYGAGHIQPNRAMNPGLVYDLNITDYLNFLCGRGYNSSQLKMFYGKPYTCPKSFNIADFNYPAITIPKFGPGHSMNITRTVTNVGSPRTYKVHIKAPPQVRVSVDPRELIFKEKGEKKEFRVTMTLKPQSMNTSDYVFGWLTWSDGRHQRVRSPISVNLTQ
;
A
#
# COMPACT_ATOMS: atom_id res chain seq x y z
N ASP A 1 -0.17 -5.54 0.31
CA ASP A 1 -0.68 -4.19 -0.06
C ASP A 1 -2.01 -3.86 0.60
N VAL A 2 -3.04 -4.67 0.39
CA VAL A 2 -4.38 -4.54 1.00
C VAL A 2 -4.96 -5.91 1.26
N THR A 3 -6.05 -5.99 2.03
CA THR A 3 -6.87 -7.20 2.17
C THR A 3 -8.25 -7.01 1.54
N ALA A 4 -8.84 -8.10 1.06
CA ALA A 4 -10.14 -8.16 0.42
C ALA A 4 -10.82 -9.52 0.69
N PRO A 5 -12.15 -9.63 0.54
CA PRO A 5 -12.88 -10.86 0.82
C PRO A 5 -12.34 -12.05 0.03
N GLY A 6 -11.95 -13.11 0.73
CA GLY A 6 -11.38 -14.32 0.11
C GLY A 6 -11.75 -15.62 0.83
N VAL A 7 -12.65 -15.58 1.81
CA VAL A 7 -13.10 -16.76 2.54
C VAL A 7 -14.58 -16.97 2.25
N ASN A 8 -14.94 -18.19 1.88
CA ASN A 8 -16.28 -18.60 1.51
C ASN A 8 -16.90 -17.70 0.42
N ILE A 9 -16.13 -17.43 -0.63
CA ILE A 9 -16.59 -16.66 -1.78
C ILE A 9 -17.33 -17.59 -2.73
N ILE A 10 -18.59 -17.27 -2.99
CA ILE A 10 -19.39 -17.94 -4.02
C ILE A 10 -19.10 -17.30 -5.39
N ALA A 11 -18.78 -18.13 -6.37
CA ALA A 11 -18.55 -17.71 -7.75
C ALA A 11 -19.01 -18.79 -8.73
N ALA A 12 -19.05 -18.44 -10.02
CA ALA A 12 -19.35 -19.40 -11.07
C ALA A 12 -18.33 -20.55 -11.06
N TYR A 13 -18.80 -21.77 -11.27
CA TYR A 13 -17.98 -22.97 -11.28
C TYR A 13 -18.40 -23.89 -12.42
N SER A 14 -17.45 -24.67 -12.94
CA SER A 14 -17.72 -25.55 -14.07
C SER A 14 -18.50 -26.77 -13.62
N GLU A 15 -19.56 -27.11 -14.36
CA GLU A 15 -20.29 -28.37 -14.19
C GLU A 15 -19.58 -29.57 -14.83
N ALA A 16 -18.35 -29.39 -15.33
CA ALA A 16 -17.54 -30.47 -15.88
C ALA A 16 -16.97 -31.39 -14.79
N VAL A 17 -16.64 -30.83 -13.62
CA VAL A 17 -16.00 -31.55 -12.51
C VAL A 17 -16.92 -31.60 -11.29
N SER A 18 -16.65 -32.56 -10.40
CA SER A 18 -17.38 -32.68 -9.14
C SER A 18 -16.88 -31.66 -8.12
N LEU A 19 -17.70 -31.39 -7.10
CA LEU A 19 -17.36 -30.41 -6.05
C LEU A 19 -16.17 -30.80 -5.19
N THR A 20 -15.89 -32.09 -5.10
CA THR A 20 -14.76 -32.66 -4.35
C THR A 20 -13.61 -33.07 -5.26
N GLU A 21 -13.76 -32.89 -6.58
CA GLU A 21 -12.86 -33.42 -7.62
C GLU A 21 -12.69 -34.95 -7.61
N LEU A 22 -13.51 -35.68 -6.83
CA LEU A 22 -13.54 -37.14 -6.80
C LEU A 22 -14.49 -37.70 -7.87
N ASP A 23 -14.09 -38.80 -8.51
CA ASP A 23 -14.90 -39.51 -9.51
C ASP A 23 -16.22 -40.06 -8.97
N SER A 24 -16.26 -40.36 -7.66
CA SER A 24 -17.44 -40.86 -6.96
C SER A 24 -18.49 -39.77 -6.70
N ASP A 25 -18.09 -38.50 -6.65
CA ASP A 25 -19.01 -37.37 -6.42
C ASP A 25 -19.70 -36.95 -7.72
N LYS A 26 -21.00 -37.20 -7.79
CA LYS A 26 -21.83 -36.90 -8.98
C LYS A 26 -22.48 -35.52 -8.93
N ARG A 27 -22.33 -34.76 -7.85
CA ARG A 27 -22.91 -33.41 -7.75
C ARG A 27 -22.25 -32.48 -8.76
N ARG A 28 -23.06 -31.66 -9.42
CA ARG A 28 -22.66 -30.57 -10.33
C ARG A 28 -23.47 -29.34 -9.96
N THR A 29 -22.83 -28.18 -10.03
CA THR A 29 -23.49 -26.91 -9.71
C THR A 29 -22.82 -25.78 -10.50
N PRO A 30 -23.60 -24.83 -11.03
CA PRO A 30 -23.06 -23.67 -11.73
C PRO A 30 -22.36 -22.67 -10.79
N PHE A 31 -22.50 -22.83 -9.48
CA PHE A 31 -21.84 -22.00 -8.47
C PHE A 31 -21.23 -22.83 -7.36
N PHE A 32 -20.04 -22.45 -6.91
CA PHE A 32 -19.37 -23.10 -5.80
C PHE A 32 -18.68 -22.08 -4.90
N THR A 33 -18.50 -22.46 -3.64
CA THR A 33 -17.91 -21.63 -2.61
C THR A 33 -16.49 -22.08 -2.35
N LEU A 34 -15.52 -21.17 -2.53
CA LEU A 34 -14.10 -21.43 -2.31
C LEU A 34 -13.47 -20.35 -1.41
N SER A 35 -12.32 -20.72 -0.84
CA SER A 35 -11.53 -19.85 0.03
C SER A 35 -10.08 -19.80 -0.45
N GLY A 36 -9.45 -18.64 -0.35
CA GLY A 36 -8.06 -18.42 -0.68
C GLY A 36 -7.79 -16.99 -1.14
N THR A 37 -6.51 -16.62 -1.16
CA THR A 37 -6.07 -15.35 -1.74
C THR A 37 -6.40 -15.24 -3.24
N SER A 38 -6.52 -16.39 -3.93
CA SER A 38 -7.06 -16.51 -5.29
C SER A 38 -8.47 -15.94 -5.43
N MET A 39 -9.28 -15.91 -4.36
CA MET A 39 -10.62 -15.33 -4.34
C MET A 39 -10.60 -13.85 -3.90
N SER A 40 -9.63 -13.44 -3.09
CA SER A 40 -9.40 -12.01 -2.77
C SER A 40 -8.90 -11.21 -3.98
N CYS A 41 -7.99 -11.78 -4.77
CA CYS A 41 -7.39 -11.13 -5.93
C CYS A 41 -8.41 -10.55 -6.93
N PRO A 42 -9.43 -11.30 -7.42
CA PRO A 42 -10.40 -10.78 -8.38
C PRO A 42 -11.27 -9.65 -7.82
N HIS A 43 -11.52 -9.59 -6.51
CA HIS A 43 -12.20 -8.43 -5.90
C HIS A 43 -11.37 -7.15 -6.07
N VAL A 44 -10.06 -7.23 -5.83
CA VAL A 44 -9.15 -6.09 -6.01
C VAL A 44 -8.99 -5.75 -7.50
N ALA A 45 -8.91 -6.75 -8.37
CA ALA A 45 -8.83 -6.54 -9.82
C ALA A 45 -10.09 -5.87 -10.38
N GLY A 46 -11.28 -6.30 -9.94
CA GLY A 46 -12.55 -5.67 -10.28
C GLY A 46 -12.60 -4.21 -9.83
N LEU A 47 -12.16 -3.93 -8.59
CA LEU A 47 -12.04 -2.55 -8.10
C LEU A 47 -11.07 -1.73 -8.96
N ALA A 48 -9.90 -2.27 -9.29
CA ALA A 48 -8.94 -1.59 -10.15
C ALA A 48 -9.53 -1.28 -11.54
N GLY A 49 -10.30 -2.20 -12.11
CA GLY A 49 -11.04 -1.99 -13.36
C GLY A 49 -12.07 -0.87 -13.26
N LEU A 50 -12.88 -0.85 -12.19
CA LEU A 50 -13.84 0.23 -11.94
C LEU A 50 -13.17 1.60 -11.78
N LEU A 51 -12.05 1.65 -11.04
CA LEU A 51 -11.28 2.88 -10.88
C LEU A 51 -10.67 3.34 -12.20
N LYS A 52 -10.18 2.42 -13.05
CA LYS A 52 -9.66 2.75 -14.38
C LYS A 52 -10.76 3.26 -15.32
N ALA A 53 -11.98 2.72 -15.21
CA ALA A 53 -13.12 3.21 -15.98
C ALA A 53 -13.54 4.63 -15.56
N LEU A 54 -13.52 4.91 -14.25
CA LEU A 54 -13.85 6.24 -13.70
C LEU A 54 -12.74 7.27 -13.91
N HIS A 55 -11.48 6.83 -13.90
CA HIS A 55 -10.30 7.68 -14.11
C HIS A 55 -9.40 7.08 -15.21
N PRO A 56 -9.78 7.26 -16.49
CA PRO A 56 -9.05 6.67 -17.61
C PRO A 56 -7.60 7.14 -17.74
N ASP A 57 -7.27 8.31 -17.18
CA ASP A 57 -5.96 8.93 -17.16
C ASP A 57 -5.04 8.39 -16.05
N TRP A 58 -5.58 7.72 -15.02
CA TRP A 58 -4.76 7.22 -13.92
C TRP A 58 -3.80 6.11 -14.37
N SER A 59 -2.56 6.22 -13.90
CA SER A 59 -1.57 5.16 -14.02
C SER A 59 -1.97 3.93 -13.16
N PRO A 60 -1.40 2.75 -13.43
CA PRO A 60 -1.54 1.61 -12.52
C PRO A 60 -1.11 1.92 -11.08
N ALA A 61 -0.07 2.75 -10.90
CA ALA A 61 0.41 3.15 -9.58
C ALA A 61 -0.56 4.09 -8.87
N ALA A 62 -1.19 5.03 -9.58
CA ALA A 62 -2.22 5.91 -9.03
C ALA A 62 -3.45 5.12 -8.57
N ILE A 63 -3.92 4.15 -9.37
CA ILE A 63 -5.01 3.24 -8.98
C ILE A 63 -4.63 2.44 -7.73
N LYS A 64 -3.43 1.84 -7.74
CA LYS A 64 -2.90 1.10 -6.60
C LYS A 64 -2.83 1.98 -5.35
N SER A 65 -2.34 3.21 -5.48
CA SER A 65 -2.29 4.18 -4.39
C SER A 65 -3.69 4.47 -3.85
N ALA A 66 -4.67 4.75 -4.71
CA ALA A 66 -6.03 5.05 -4.29
C ALA A 66 -6.63 3.92 -3.44
N ILE A 67 -6.40 2.66 -3.84
CA ILE A 67 -6.86 1.47 -3.12
C ILE A 67 -6.17 1.35 -1.75
N ILE A 68 -4.84 1.52 -1.71
CA ILE A 68 -4.05 1.41 -0.48
C ILE A 68 -4.42 2.52 0.51
N THR A 69 -4.40 3.78 0.08
CA THR A 69 -4.49 4.92 1.00
C THR A 69 -5.88 5.17 1.55
N SER A 70 -6.91 4.56 0.93
CA SER A 70 -8.31 4.65 1.35
C SER A 70 -8.78 3.43 2.17
N ALA A 71 -7.96 2.39 2.27
CA ALA A 71 -8.27 1.16 3.00
C ALA A 71 -8.49 1.41 4.50
N THR A 72 -9.30 0.56 5.13
CA THR A 72 -9.62 0.65 6.56
C THR A 72 -8.92 -0.44 7.36
N THR A 73 -8.44 -0.09 8.56
CA THR A 73 -7.89 -1.07 9.53
C THR A 73 -8.93 -1.46 10.58
N LEU A 74 -10.18 -1.07 10.38
CA LEU A 74 -11.27 -1.28 11.31
C LEU A 74 -12.27 -2.29 10.75
N ASP A 75 -12.76 -3.16 11.62
CA ASP A 75 -13.86 -4.08 11.35
C ASP A 75 -15.23 -3.37 11.41
N ASN A 76 -16.30 -4.15 11.24
CA ASN A 76 -17.69 -3.68 11.32
C ASN A 76 -18.08 -3.16 12.73
N SER A 77 -17.38 -3.57 13.77
CA SER A 77 -17.53 -3.10 15.15
C SER A 77 -16.65 -1.88 15.46
N ARG A 78 -16.00 -1.30 14.45
CA ARG A 78 -15.04 -0.19 14.55
C ARG A 78 -13.81 -0.49 15.42
N LYS A 79 -13.49 -1.78 15.60
CA LYS A 79 -12.29 -2.26 16.31
C LYS A 79 -11.19 -2.58 15.30
N PRO A 80 -9.91 -2.63 15.71
CA PRO A 80 -8.84 -3.09 14.83
C PRO A 80 -9.14 -4.47 14.26
N ILE A 81 -8.87 -4.66 12.96
CA ILE A 81 -8.95 -5.98 12.32
C ILE A 81 -8.05 -6.97 13.09
N LEU A 82 -8.56 -8.19 13.25
CA LEU A 82 -7.85 -9.29 13.90
C LEU A 82 -7.31 -10.27 12.85
N ASP A 83 -6.29 -11.03 13.21
CA ASP A 83 -5.81 -12.18 12.45
C ASP A 83 -6.69 -13.42 12.72
N GLU A 84 -6.35 -14.53 12.07
CA GLU A 84 -7.07 -15.81 12.24
C GLU A 84 -6.99 -16.39 13.66
N SER A 85 -5.96 -16.01 14.41
CA SER A 85 -5.75 -16.40 15.81
C SER A 85 -6.40 -15.41 16.80
N LEU A 86 -7.22 -14.47 16.30
CA LEU A 86 -7.88 -13.42 17.06
C LEU A 86 -6.94 -12.41 17.74
N ASN A 87 -5.67 -12.36 17.32
CA ASN A 87 -4.77 -11.30 17.74
C ASN A 87 -4.97 -10.08 16.85
N LYS A 88 -4.52 -8.92 17.33
CA LYS A 88 -4.59 -7.69 16.55
C LYS A 88 -3.70 -7.79 15.31
N ALA A 89 -4.31 -7.76 14.13
CA ALA A 89 -3.57 -7.82 12.87
C ALA A 89 -2.72 -6.57 12.63
N THR A 90 -1.61 -6.81 11.96
CA THR A 90 -0.56 -5.86 11.60
C THR A 90 -0.63 -5.52 10.11
N PRO A 91 0.10 -4.48 9.67
CA PRO A 91 0.33 -4.22 8.25
C PRO A 91 0.96 -5.37 7.47
N PHE A 92 1.58 -6.37 8.11
CA PHE A 92 2.04 -7.57 7.39
C PHE A 92 0.93 -8.58 7.10
N ASP A 93 -0.16 -8.54 7.88
CA ASP A 93 -1.32 -9.40 7.66
C ASP A 93 -2.26 -8.82 6.60
N TYR A 94 -2.54 -7.51 6.66
CA TYR A 94 -3.54 -6.86 5.78
C TYR A 94 -3.00 -5.73 4.90
N GLY A 95 -1.69 -5.42 4.92
CA GLY A 95 -1.14 -4.24 4.25
C GLY A 95 -1.66 -2.93 4.84
N ALA A 96 -2.31 -2.09 4.03
CA ALA A 96 -2.96 -0.86 4.50
C ALA A 96 -4.36 -1.09 5.09
N GLY A 97 -4.90 -2.30 4.95
CA GLY A 97 -6.20 -2.70 5.52
C GLY A 97 -7.17 -3.23 4.47
N HIS A 98 -8.44 -3.37 4.87
CA HIS A 98 -9.52 -3.84 4.02
C HIS A 98 -9.92 -2.78 2.99
N ILE A 99 -10.07 -3.18 1.73
CA ILE A 99 -10.44 -2.29 0.62
C ILE A 99 -11.76 -1.54 0.89
N GLN A 100 -11.84 -0.31 0.38
CA GLN A 100 -12.98 0.59 0.51
C GLN A 100 -13.31 1.21 -0.86
N PRO A 101 -14.06 0.51 -1.73
CA PRO A 101 -14.31 0.92 -3.11
C PRO A 101 -14.77 2.38 -3.27
N ASN A 102 -15.80 2.78 -2.52
CA ASN A 102 -16.37 4.12 -2.59
C ASN A 102 -15.39 5.22 -2.15
N ARG A 103 -14.47 4.90 -1.24
CA ARG A 103 -13.42 5.85 -0.82
C ARG A 103 -12.28 5.90 -1.82
N ALA A 104 -11.92 4.76 -2.42
CA ALA A 104 -10.88 4.66 -3.45
C ALA A 104 -11.27 5.41 -4.74
N MET A 105 -12.57 5.58 -5.01
CA MET A 105 -13.07 6.37 -6.15
C MET A 105 -12.63 7.84 -6.12
N ASN A 106 -12.47 8.43 -4.93
CA ASN A 106 -12.01 9.80 -4.78
C ASN A 106 -11.07 9.91 -3.58
N PRO A 107 -9.80 9.46 -3.71
CA PRO A 107 -8.87 9.36 -2.59
C PRO A 107 -8.31 10.72 -2.17
N GLY A 108 -8.51 11.77 -2.98
CA GLY A 108 -7.91 13.09 -2.78
C GLY A 108 -6.47 13.19 -3.28
N LEU A 109 -5.56 12.40 -2.70
CA LEU A 109 -4.15 12.34 -3.12
C LEU A 109 -3.76 10.93 -3.57
N VAL A 110 -2.83 10.84 -4.52
CA VAL A 110 -2.19 9.58 -4.92
C VAL A 110 -0.67 9.70 -4.94
N TYR A 111 -0.01 8.60 -4.61
CA TYR A 111 1.42 8.38 -4.78
C TYR A 111 1.61 7.73 -6.16
N ASP A 112 1.98 8.54 -7.14
CA ASP A 112 2.13 8.08 -8.52
C ASP A 112 3.58 7.67 -8.81
N LEU A 113 3.73 6.70 -9.71
CA LEU A 113 5.00 6.13 -10.15
C LEU A 113 4.92 5.82 -11.65
N ASN A 114 6.02 6.07 -12.36
CA ASN A 114 6.19 5.68 -13.75
C ASN A 114 7.19 4.51 -13.89
N ILE A 115 7.35 4.03 -15.12
CA ILE A 115 8.25 2.91 -15.43
C ILE A 115 9.71 3.21 -15.03
N THR A 116 10.18 4.43 -15.26
CA THR A 116 11.54 4.86 -14.90
C THR A 116 11.77 4.77 -13.38
N ASP A 117 10.75 5.08 -12.57
CA ASP A 117 10.85 4.94 -11.10
C ASP A 117 11.05 3.47 -10.69
N TYR A 118 10.35 2.54 -11.32
CA TYR A 118 10.55 1.10 -11.09
C TYR A 118 11.95 0.63 -11.55
N LEU A 119 12.42 1.10 -12.71
CA LEU A 119 13.76 0.77 -13.20
C LEU A 119 14.85 1.32 -12.26
N ASN A 120 14.70 2.55 -11.79
CA ASN A 120 15.59 3.15 -10.79
C ASN A 120 15.58 2.38 -9.46
N PHE A 121 14.41 1.95 -9.00
CA PHE A 121 14.29 1.10 -7.82
C PHE A 121 15.04 -0.23 -7.99
N LEU A 122 14.89 -0.89 -9.14
CA LEU A 122 15.63 -2.12 -9.43
C LEU A 122 17.14 -1.89 -9.50
N CYS A 123 17.58 -0.78 -10.11
CA CYS A 123 19.00 -0.37 -10.08
C CYS A 123 19.51 -0.22 -8.63
N GLY A 124 18.75 0.46 -7.76
CA GLY A 124 19.09 0.59 -6.35
C GLY A 124 19.14 -0.75 -5.61
N ARG A 125 18.40 -1.76 -6.06
CA ARG A 125 18.45 -3.14 -5.55
C ARG A 125 19.62 -3.97 -6.07
N GLY A 126 20.44 -3.42 -6.97
CA GLY A 126 21.63 -4.07 -7.53
C GLY A 126 21.43 -4.71 -8.90
N TYR A 127 20.30 -4.45 -9.58
CA TYR A 127 20.10 -4.93 -10.95
C TYR A 127 20.97 -4.12 -11.92
N ASN A 128 21.65 -4.81 -12.84
CA ASN A 128 22.44 -4.19 -13.88
C ASN A 128 21.66 -4.03 -15.20
N SER A 129 22.22 -3.25 -16.13
CA SER A 129 21.60 -2.96 -17.44
C SER A 129 21.26 -4.20 -18.27
N SER A 130 22.05 -5.27 -18.20
CA SER A 130 21.78 -6.52 -18.93
C SER A 130 20.55 -7.24 -18.36
N GLN A 131 20.43 -7.28 -17.03
CA GLN A 131 19.24 -7.84 -16.36
C GLN A 131 17.99 -7.01 -16.67
N LEU A 132 18.08 -5.68 -16.56
CA LEU A 132 16.95 -4.80 -16.86
C LEU A 132 16.50 -4.90 -18.31
N LYS A 133 17.43 -5.07 -19.26
CA LYS A 133 17.09 -5.28 -20.67
C LYS A 133 16.23 -6.52 -20.88
N MET A 134 16.45 -7.60 -20.12
CA MET A 134 15.61 -8.81 -20.21
C MET A 134 14.16 -8.55 -19.76
N PHE A 135 13.96 -7.76 -18.70
CA PHE A 135 12.62 -7.46 -18.18
C PHE A 135 11.90 -6.35 -18.96
N TYR A 136 12.62 -5.28 -19.30
CA TYR A 136 12.05 -4.08 -19.92
C TYR A 136 11.99 -4.15 -21.45
N GLY A 137 12.80 -5.04 -22.05
CA GLY A 137 12.91 -5.19 -23.50
C GLY A 137 13.69 -4.07 -24.20
N LYS A 138 14.12 -3.04 -23.47
CA LYS A 138 14.89 -1.89 -23.98
C LYS A 138 16.14 -1.65 -23.14
N PRO A 139 17.21 -1.06 -23.71
CA PRO A 139 18.37 -0.67 -22.92
C PRO A 139 17.97 0.39 -21.89
N TYR A 140 18.51 0.24 -20.68
CA TYR A 140 18.35 1.21 -19.60
C TYR A 140 19.67 1.37 -18.84
N THR A 141 20.08 2.62 -18.61
CA THR A 141 21.29 2.96 -17.86
C THR A 141 20.90 3.36 -16.46
N CYS A 142 21.41 2.62 -15.47
CA CYS A 142 21.16 2.93 -14.08
C CYS A 142 21.75 4.30 -13.68
N PRO A 143 21.04 5.07 -12.82
CA PRO A 143 21.60 6.28 -12.25
C PRO A 143 22.80 5.94 -11.36
N LYS A 144 23.70 6.92 -11.14
CA LYS A 144 24.88 6.76 -10.28
C LYS A 144 24.51 6.35 -8.85
N SER A 145 23.40 6.88 -8.34
CA SER A 145 22.85 6.53 -7.04
C SER A 145 21.32 6.60 -7.10
N PHE A 146 20.67 5.72 -6.36
CA PHE A 146 19.23 5.76 -6.11
C PHE A 146 18.97 5.33 -4.68
N ASN A 147 18.30 6.18 -3.91
CA ASN A 147 17.86 5.82 -2.58
C ASN A 147 16.57 5.01 -2.69
N ILE A 148 16.66 3.72 -2.42
CA ILE A 148 15.52 2.78 -2.46
C ILE A 148 14.38 3.26 -1.56
N ALA A 149 14.69 3.93 -0.45
CA ALA A 149 13.70 4.45 0.46
C ALA A 149 12.81 5.54 -0.17
N ASP A 150 13.31 6.27 -1.17
CA ASP A 150 12.62 7.36 -1.87
C ASP A 150 11.69 6.87 -2.99
N PHE A 151 11.63 5.55 -3.24
CA PHE A 151 10.61 4.98 -4.13
C PHE A 151 9.22 5.41 -3.65
N ASN A 152 8.49 6.13 -4.51
CA ASN A 152 7.27 6.87 -4.18
C ASN A 152 6.04 5.97 -3.94
N TYR A 153 6.19 5.00 -3.04
CA TYR A 153 5.19 4.00 -2.69
C TYR A 153 4.31 4.49 -1.53
N PRO A 154 3.01 4.15 -1.51
CA PRO A 154 2.05 4.55 -0.46
C PRO A 154 2.22 3.76 0.86
N ALA A 155 3.45 3.35 1.18
CA ALA A 155 3.86 2.72 2.42
C ALA A 155 5.35 3.00 2.68
N ILE A 156 5.76 2.94 3.95
CA ILE A 156 7.14 3.09 4.37
C ILE A 156 7.55 1.84 5.14
N THR A 157 8.58 1.13 4.67
CA THR A 157 9.15 -0.03 5.37
C THR A 157 10.64 0.14 5.51
N ILE A 158 11.14 0.09 6.75
CA ILE A 158 12.56 0.19 7.08
C ILE A 158 13.01 -1.15 7.67
N PRO A 159 13.71 -2.00 6.89
CA PRO A 159 14.00 -3.39 7.28
C PRO A 159 15.14 -3.54 8.29
N LYS A 160 15.95 -2.49 8.49
CA LYS A 160 17.00 -2.45 9.52
C LYS A 160 17.15 -1.01 10.01
N PHE A 161 16.81 -0.77 11.27
CA PHE A 161 16.90 0.57 11.86
C PHE A 161 17.67 0.51 13.17
N GLY A 162 18.92 0.98 13.14
CA GLY A 162 19.86 0.89 14.26
C GLY A 162 20.05 2.22 15.02
N PRO A 163 20.65 2.17 16.22
CA PRO A 163 21.00 3.37 16.98
C PRO A 163 21.86 4.35 16.15
N GLY A 164 21.68 5.66 16.37
CA GLY A 164 22.41 6.70 15.65
C GLY A 164 22.03 6.87 14.17
N HIS A 165 21.19 5.99 13.61
CA HIS A 165 20.73 6.13 12.24
C HIS A 165 19.51 7.06 12.17
N SER A 166 19.58 8.01 11.24
CA SER A 166 18.45 8.83 10.82
C SER A 166 18.08 8.45 9.40
N MET A 167 16.81 8.17 9.14
CA MET A 167 16.29 7.91 7.80
C MET A 167 15.52 9.12 7.32
N ASN A 168 15.92 9.65 6.16
CA ASN A 168 15.20 10.70 5.45
C ASN A 168 14.59 10.09 4.19
N ILE A 169 13.29 10.24 4.04
CA ILE A 169 12.50 9.60 3.00
C ILE A 169 11.66 10.67 2.33
N THR A 170 11.80 10.77 1.02
CA THR A 170 11.06 11.74 0.21
C THR A 170 9.88 11.05 -0.47
N ARG A 171 8.74 11.73 -0.47
CA ARG A 171 7.52 11.28 -1.15
C ARG A 171 6.91 12.44 -1.90
N THR A 172 6.32 12.12 -3.06
CA THR A 172 5.58 13.07 -3.87
C THR A 172 4.13 12.60 -3.98
N VAL A 173 3.20 13.48 -3.65
CA VAL A 173 1.77 13.20 -3.81
C VAL A 173 1.19 14.12 -4.87
N THR A 174 0.29 13.57 -5.68
CA THR A 174 -0.45 14.30 -6.70
C THR A 174 -1.89 14.49 -6.23
N ASN A 175 -2.43 15.70 -6.31
CA ASN A 175 -3.84 15.95 -6.05
C ASN A 175 -4.68 15.47 -7.23
N VAL A 176 -5.60 14.53 -6.97
CA VAL A 176 -6.55 14.01 -7.98
C VAL A 176 -7.98 14.47 -7.73
N GLY A 177 -8.20 15.26 -6.67
CA GLY A 177 -9.49 15.82 -6.30
C GLY A 177 -9.58 17.33 -6.55
N SER A 178 -10.57 17.95 -5.89
CA SER A 178 -10.73 19.41 -5.87
C SER A 178 -9.59 20.10 -5.11
N PRO A 179 -9.35 21.41 -5.33
CA PRO A 179 -8.41 22.20 -4.53
C PRO A 179 -8.65 22.02 -3.03
N ARG A 180 -7.57 21.82 -2.26
CA ARG A 180 -7.65 21.45 -0.84
C ARG A 180 -6.32 21.61 -0.10
N THR A 181 -6.41 21.85 1.19
CA THR A 181 -5.28 21.79 2.13
C THR A 181 -5.35 20.50 2.94
N TYR A 182 -4.22 19.80 3.01
CA TYR A 182 -4.05 18.60 3.82
C TYR A 182 -3.07 18.87 4.96
N LYS A 183 -3.43 18.43 6.17
CA LYS A 183 -2.54 18.43 7.34
C LYS A 183 -2.08 17.01 7.64
N VAL A 184 -0.83 16.87 8.04
CA VAL A 184 -0.26 15.56 8.39
C VAL A 184 -0.64 15.17 9.83
N HIS A 185 -1.05 13.93 10.00
CA HIS A 185 -1.23 13.28 11.29
C HIS A 185 -0.37 12.03 11.34
N ILE A 186 0.42 11.90 12.39
CA ILE A 186 1.38 10.81 12.54
C ILE A 186 1.00 10.01 13.78
N LYS A 187 0.74 8.71 13.58
CA LYS A 187 0.66 7.73 14.66
C LYS A 187 1.97 6.92 14.64
N ALA A 188 3.00 7.46 15.28
CA ALA A 188 4.32 6.83 15.30
C ALA A 188 4.34 5.59 16.21
N PRO A 189 5.14 4.56 15.90
CA PRO A 189 5.43 3.51 16.85
C PRO A 189 6.13 4.09 18.10
N PRO A 190 5.89 3.56 19.31
CA PRO A 190 6.45 4.12 20.55
C PRO A 190 7.96 4.32 20.54
N GLN A 191 8.70 3.45 19.85
CA GLN A 191 10.16 3.38 19.78
C GLN A 191 10.77 4.38 18.79
N VAL A 192 9.98 4.91 17.86
CA VAL A 192 10.47 5.70 16.72
C VAL A 192 9.90 7.12 16.81
N ARG A 193 10.74 8.13 16.62
CA ARG A 193 10.30 9.50 16.35
C ARG A 193 10.11 9.62 14.83
N VAL A 194 8.96 10.13 14.41
CA VAL A 194 8.65 10.38 13.01
C VAL A 194 8.22 11.83 12.88
N SER A 195 8.88 12.58 12.02
CA SER A 195 8.53 13.96 11.67
C SER A 195 8.34 14.11 10.17
N VAL A 196 7.48 15.04 9.76
CA VAL A 196 7.17 15.31 8.36
C VAL A 196 7.30 16.81 8.11
N ASP A 197 7.91 17.16 6.99
CA ASP A 197 8.13 18.53 6.54
C ASP A 197 7.82 18.66 5.03
N PRO A 198 6.94 19.60 4.60
CA PRO A 198 6.13 20.49 5.44
C PRO A 198 5.02 19.72 6.18
N ARG A 199 4.43 20.31 7.23
CA ARG A 199 3.29 19.71 7.97
C ARG A 199 1.93 19.90 7.28
N GLU A 200 1.87 20.79 6.29
CA GLU A 200 0.67 21.08 5.51
C GLU A 200 1.02 21.10 4.03
N LEU A 201 0.13 20.54 3.19
CA LEU A 201 0.23 20.58 1.73
C LEU A 201 -1.00 21.32 1.19
N ILE A 202 -0.76 22.42 0.48
CA ILE A 202 -1.81 23.24 -0.11
C ILE A 202 -1.82 23.01 -1.62
N PHE A 203 -2.93 22.48 -2.13
CA PHE A 203 -3.14 22.25 -3.56
C PHE A 203 -4.19 23.21 -4.10
N LYS A 204 -3.84 23.95 -5.16
CA LYS A 204 -4.72 24.95 -5.77
C LYS A 204 -5.54 24.40 -6.93
N GLU A 205 -5.09 23.31 -7.54
CA GLU A 205 -5.75 22.68 -8.69
C GLU A 205 -5.51 21.16 -8.73
N LYS A 206 -6.29 20.47 -9.56
CA LYS A 206 -6.11 19.03 -9.84
C LYS A 206 -4.85 18.83 -10.68
N GLY A 207 -4.04 17.82 -10.35
CA GLY A 207 -2.80 17.48 -11.04
C GLY A 207 -1.55 18.10 -10.41
N GLU A 208 -1.70 19.08 -9.51
CA GLU A 208 -0.56 19.61 -8.75
C GLU A 208 0.13 18.51 -7.95
N LYS A 209 1.47 18.51 -8.01
CA LYS A 209 2.34 17.62 -7.25
C LYS A 209 2.99 18.40 -6.11
N LYS A 210 3.05 17.80 -4.93
CA LYS A 210 3.79 18.33 -3.80
C LYS A 210 4.66 17.25 -3.19
N GLU A 211 5.86 17.65 -2.81
CA GLU A 211 6.81 16.80 -2.12
C GLU A 211 6.75 17.04 -0.61
N PHE A 212 6.98 15.98 0.15
CA PHE A 212 7.23 16.08 1.59
C PHE A 212 8.31 15.08 1.99
N ARG A 213 9.03 15.41 3.05
CA ARG A 213 10.09 14.60 3.63
C ARG A 213 9.65 14.02 4.96
N VAL A 214 9.81 12.72 5.12
CA VAL A 214 9.64 11.98 6.38
C VAL A 214 11.02 11.74 6.97
N THR A 215 11.23 12.18 8.21
CA THR A 215 12.45 11.91 8.96
C THR A 215 12.11 10.97 10.11
N MET A 216 12.90 9.91 10.27
CA MET A 216 12.72 8.90 11.30
C MET A 216 14.00 8.75 12.12
N THR A 217 13.88 8.73 13.45
CA THR A 217 14.99 8.49 14.38
C THR A 217 14.56 7.55 15.51
N LEU A 218 15.47 6.71 16.00
CA LEU A 218 15.21 5.89 17.19
C LEU A 218 15.19 6.74 18.46
N LYS A 219 14.31 6.36 19.41
CA LYS A 219 14.34 6.95 20.75
C LYS A 219 15.44 6.29 21.59
N PRO A 220 16.12 7.03 22.50
CA PRO A 220 17.27 6.53 23.26
C PRO A 220 17.05 5.26 24.10
N GLN A 221 15.80 4.89 24.40
CA GLN A 221 15.44 3.77 25.28
C GLN A 221 14.76 2.58 24.54
N SER A 222 14.83 2.51 23.21
CA SER A 222 14.16 1.46 22.43
C SER A 222 14.92 0.13 22.35
N MET A 223 15.72 -0.22 23.37
CA MET A 223 16.69 -1.33 23.31
C MET A 223 16.13 -2.74 23.50
N ASN A 224 14.84 -2.91 23.81
CA ASN A 224 14.26 -4.21 24.21
C ASN A 224 13.25 -4.80 23.21
N THR A 225 13.15 -4.27 22.00
CA THR A 225 12.22 -4.80 20.98
C THR A 225 12.97 -5.41 19.82
N SER A 226 12.83 -6.73 19.64
CA SER A 226 13.51 -7.51 18.60
C SER A 226 12.62 -7.79 17.38
N ASP A 227 11.62 -6.94 17.11
CA ASP A 227 10.64 -7.18 16.05
C ASP A 227 10.17 -5.86 15.39
N TYR A 228 9.39 -5.98 14.33
CA TYR A 228 8.78 -4.87 13.62
C TYR A 228 7.79 -4.10 14.50
N VAL A 229 7.91 -2.78 14.42
CA VAL A 229 6.97 -1.84 15.04
C VAL A 229 6.23 -1.05 13.97
N PHE A 230 4.95 -0.79 14.23
CA PHE A 230 4.04 -0.28 13.23
C PHE A 230 3.45 1.08 13.59
N GLY A 231 3.26 1.92 12.57
CA GLY A 231 2.70 3.25 12.67
C GLY A 231 1.97 3.66 11.40
N TRP A 232 1.51 4.91 11.36
CA TRP A 232 0.73 5.45 10.26
C TRP A 232 1.06 6.92 10.02
N LEU A 233 1.16 7.30 8.75
CA LEU A 233 1.15 8.68 8.29
C LEU A 233 -0.18 8.92 7.58
N THR A 234 -0.93 9.95 7.97
CA THR A 234 -2.22 10.29 7.35
C THR A 234 -2.23 11.76 6.94
N TRP A 235 -2.46 12.03 5.66
CA TRP A 235 -2.86 13.36 5.20
C TRP A 235 -4.38 13.48 5.31
N SER A 236 -4.86 14.52 5.99
CA SER A 236 -6.28 14.75 6.25
C SER A 236 -6.66 16.18 5.94
N ASP A 237 -7.84 16.37 5.37
CA ASP A 237 -8.45 17.69 5.19
C ASP A 237 -9.32 18.13 6.39
N GLY A 238 -9.33 17.31 7.46
CA GLY A 238 -10.17 17.52 8.64
C GLY A 238 -11.65 17.19 8.43
N ARG A 239 -12.04 16.69 7.24
CA ARG A 239 -13.42 16.32 6.90
C ARG A 239 -13.48 14.87 6.42
N HIS A 240 -13.59 14.67 5.11
CA HIS A 240 -13.86 13.35 4.52
C HIS A 240 -12.61 12.71 3.91
N GLN A 241 -11.62 13.51 3.50
CA GLN A 241 -10.45 13.01 2.80
C GLN A 241 -9.36 12.59 3.77
N ARG A 242 -8.97 11.32 3.69
CA ARG A 242 -7.94 10.71 4.52
C ARG A 242 -7.08 9.80 3.65
N VAL A 243 -5.82 10.18 3.47
CA VAL A 243 -4.83 9.47 2.67
C VAL A 243 -3.81 8.88 3.63
N ARG A 244 -3.93 7.59 3.89
CA ARG A 244 -3.20 6.92 4.98
C ARG A 244 -2.17 5.92 4.43
N SER A 245 -0.93 6.05 4.89
CA SER A 245 0.18 5.15 4.56
C SER A 245 0.67 4.41 5.81
N PRO A 246 0.83 3.08 5.78
CA PRO A 246 1.44 2.34 6.88
C PRO A 246 2.95 2.61 6.97
N ILE A 247 3.46 2.57 8.19
CA ILE A 247 4.88 2.62 8.52
C ILE A 247 5.23 1.32 9.24
N SER A 248 6.25 0.60 8.77
CA SER A 248 6.79 -0.60 9.40
C SER A 248 8.29 -0.43 9.60
N VAL A 249 8.79 -0.57 10.82
CA VAL A 249 10.21 -0.39 11.14
C VAL A 249 10.71 -1.62 11.87
N ASN A 250 11.74 -2.26 11.33
CA ASN A 250 12.42 -3.35 11.99
C ASN A 250 13.46 -2.80 12.97
N LEU A 251 13.36 -3.22 14.22
CA LEU A 251 14.28 -2.85 15.29
C LEU A 251 15.29 -3.96 15.61
N THR A 252 15.19 -5.11 14.94
CA THR A 252 16.15 -6.21 15.07
C THR A 252 17.51 -5.81 14.48
N GLN A 253 18.56 -6.01 15.27
CA GLN A 253 19.95 -5.72 14.89
C GLN A 253 20.58 -6.85 14.08
#